data_AF-A0A1H9UQ91-F1
#
_entry.id   AF-A0A1H9UQ91-F1
#
_cell.length_a   1.000
_cell.length_b   1.000
_cell.length_c   1.000
_cell.angle_alpha   90.00
_cell.angle_beta   90.00
_cell.angle_gamma   90.00
#
_symmetry.space_group_name_H-M   'P 1'
#
loop_
_entity.id
_entity.type
_entity.pdbx_description
1 polymer ?
#
loop_
_entity_poly.entity_id
_entity_poly.type
_entity_poly.pdbx_seq_one_letter_code
_entity_poly.pdbx_strand_id
1 'polypeptide(L)'
;MTYDVVIIGAGAAGLMCAAQAGYAGKRVLVIDHAKKAGKKILMSGGGRCNFTNLGTTPQHFYSSNPYFCISALKRYRPEHFVELVERHGIDYVEKTPGQLFCATSAKEIVRMLLTECEWAGADIRLSTQITRVEEQGGAMRLTTSMGSIDAGVVVVASGGLSIPTMGASSFGYDLARQFGLAVQPTTPGLVPFTLSDQWKARASDLSGVSLPVTVSVGAQRFNEPMLFTHRGLSGPGMLQASSVWAPGEAIEIDLLPQQDAKALLHHAREHTPKRQLATWLMDYLPKRVAQSLCDWYPEGHDRQPLAQYSNAQLERWSARLNRWQLKPAGTEGWRTAEVTMGGVDTQAISSKTFEVSGLPQLRFIGEVLDVTGELGGYNFQWAWASGVACGQAC
;
A
#
# COMPACT_ATOMS: atom_id res chain seq x y z
N MET A 1 -5.20 31.67 -18.53
CA MET A 1 -4.68 30.64 -19.47
C MET A 1 -5.78 29.61 -19.68
N THR A 2 -5.84 28.95 -20.84
CA THR A 2 -6.92 27.98 -21.15
C THR A 2 -6.35 26.65 -21.58
N TYR A 3 -6.82 25.57 -20.97
CA TYR A 3 -6.45 24.19 -21.24
C TYR A 3 -7.72 23.34 -21.41
N ASP A 4 -7.62 22.26 -22.18
CA ASP A 4 -8.71 21.30 -22.28
C ASP A 4 -8.80 20.48 -20.98
N VAL A 5 -7.64 20.11 -20.43
CA VAL A 5 -7.53 19.29 -19.22
C VAL A 5 -6.50 19.89 -18.27
N VAL A 6 -6.89 20.08 -17.01
CA VAL A 6 -5.98 20.38 -15.90
C VAL A 6 -5.95 19.24 -14.91
N ILE A 7 -4.76 18.69 -14.65
CA ILE A 7 -4.54 17.58 -13.72
C ILE A 7 -3.88 18.11 -12.46
N ILE A 8 -4.49 17.85 -11.31
CA ILE A 8 -3.98 18.26 -10.00
C ILE A 8 -3.21 17.09 -9.38
N GLY A 9 -1.89 17.19 -9.38
CA GLY A 9 -0.96 16.20 -8.83
C GLY A 9 -0.09 15.56 -9.91
N ALA A 10 1.23 15.78 -9.83
CA ALA A 10 2.25 15.17 -10.67
C ALA A 10 2.75 13.84 -10.07
N GLY A 11 1.82 13.02 -9.60
CA GLY A 11 2.06 11.67 -9.08
C GLY A 11 1.87 10.59 -10.15
N ALA A 12 1.83 9.33 -9.72
CA ALA A 12 1.65 8.17 -10.61
C ALA A 12 0.44 8.30 -11.54
N ALA A 13 -0.76 8.43 -10.96
CA ALA A 13 -2.00 8.52 -11.72
C ALA A 13 -2.06 9.79 -12.59
N GLY A 14 -1.61 10.92 -12.06
CA GLY A 14 -1.67 12.20 -12.75
C GLY A 14 -0.76 12.27 -13.98
N LEU A 15 0.50 11.81 -13.87
CA LEU A 15 1.42 11.77 -15.00
C LEU A 15 0.95 10.79 -16.08
N MET A 16 0.44 9.62 -15.67
CA MET A 16 -0.14 8.66 -16.62
C MET A 16 -1.35 9.25 -17.34
N CYS A 17 -2.26 9.91 -16.61
CA CYS A 17 -3.41 10.60 -17.20
C CYS A 17 -3.00 11.70 -18.17
N ALA A 18 -1.94 12.45 -17.84
CA ALA A 18 -1.46 13.57 -18.64
C ALA A 18 -0.94 13.11 -20.01
N ALA A 19 -0.09 12.08 -20.02
CA ALA A 19 0.41 11.47 -21.25
C ALA A 19 -0.75 10.99 -22.13
N GLN A 20 -1.71 10.26 -21.55
CA GLN A 20 -2.82 9.68 -22.31
C GLN A 20 -3.78 10.74 -22.88
N ALA A 21 -4.10 11.78 -22.11
CA ALA A 21 -4.90 12.89 -22.62
C ALA A 21 -4.17 13.70 -23.70
N GLY A 22 -2.85 13.91 -23.55
CA GLY A 22 -2.03 14.59 -24.56
C GLY A 22 -1.95 13.80 -25.88
N TYR A 23 -1.77 12.47 -25.82
CA TYR A 23 -1.83 11.62 -27.01
C TYR A 23 -3.22 11.58 -27.68
N ALA A 24 -4.29 11.87 -26.92
CA ALA A 24 -5.62 12.08 -27.48
C ALA A 24 -5.81 13.48 -28.09
N GLY A 25 -4.75 14.29 -28.19
CA GLY A 25 -4.74 15.61 -28.81
C GLY A 25 -5.22 16.74 -27.90
N LYS A 26 -5.35 16.51 -26.59
CA LYS A 26 -5.78 17.54 -25.64
C LYS A 26 -4.63 18.45 -25.25
N ARG A 27 -4.94 19.73 -25.04
CA ARG A 27 -4.02 20.66 -24.38
C ARG A 27 -4.06 20.43 -22.87
N VAL A 28 -3.03 19.76 -22.35
CA VAL A 28 -2.98 19.32 -20.95
C VAL A 28 -2.04 20.17 -20.12
N LEU A 29 -2.45 20.49 -18.89
CA LEU A 29 -1.59 21.05 -17.86
C LEU A 29 -1.64 20.20 -16.59
N VAL A 30 -0.48 19.78 -16.09
CA VAL A 30 -0.30 19.17 -14.78
C VAL A 30 0.18 20.22 -13.79
N ILE A 31 -0.49 20.34 -12.64
CA ILE A 31 -0.14 21.26 -11.56
C ILE A 31 0.21 20.47 -10.31
N ASP A 32 1.34 20.78 -9.68
CA ASP A 32 1.72 20.22 -8.38
C ASP A 32 2.33 21.29 -7.47
N HIS A 33 2.01 21.24 -6.18
CA HIS A 33 2.57 22.13 -5.17
C HIS A 33 4.02 21.74 -4.79
N ALA A 34 4.41 20.49 -5.02
CA ALA A 34 5.74 19.99 -4.74
C ALA A 34 6.77 20.51 -5.76
N LYS A 35 8.03 20.58 -5.34
CA LYS A 35 9.16 21.01 -6.19
C LYS A 35 9.63 19.97 -7.21
N LYS A 36 9.16 18.72 -7.10
CA LYS A 36 9.55 17.58 -7.93
C LYS A 36 8.34 16.67 -8.14
N ALA A 37 8.15 16.20 -9.37
CA ALA A 37 7.16 15.19 -9.70
C ALA A 37 7.53 13.81 -9.14
N GLY A 38 6.54 12.93 -8.99
CA GLY A 38 6.76 11.50 -8.73
C GLY A 38 7.42 11.18 -7.38
N LYS A 39 7.39 12.07 -6.38
CA LYS A 39 8.08 11.84 -5.09
C LYS A 39 7.75 10.50 -4.42
N LYS A 40 6.48 10.08 -4.46
CA LYS A 40 6.05 8.79 -3.89
C LYS A 40 6.55 7.59 -4.70
N ILE A 41 6.70 7.73 -6.02
CA ILE A 41 7.36 6.74 -6.89
C ILE A 41 8.83 6.60 -6.48
N LEU A 42 9.53 7.72 -6.28
CA LEU A 42 10.96 7.72 -5.95
C LEU A 42 11.31 6.98 -4.65
N MET A 43 10.40 6.92 -3.69
CA MET A 43 10.62 6.24 -2.40
C MET A 43 10.06 4.83 -2.34
N SER A 44 9.19 4.43 -3.27
CA SER A 44 8.52 3.14 -3.20
C SER A 44 9.47 1.98 -3.49
N GLY A 45 9.14 0.81 -2.96
CA GLY A 45 9.95 -0.41 -3.15
C GLY A 45 11.40 -0.25 -2.72
N GLY A 46 11.68 0.53 -1.66
CA GLY A 46 13.05 0.82 -1.22
C GLY A 46 13.86 1.65 -2.23
N GLY A 47 13.20 2.51 -3.01
CA GLY A 47 13.84 3.32 -4.05
C GLY A 47 14.00 2.62 -5.40
N ARG A 48 13.47 1.40 -5.55
CA ARG A 48 13.46 0.62 -6.80
C ARG A 48 12.08 0.54 -7.48
N CYS A 49 11.04 1.11 -6.86
CA CYS A 49 9.66 1.10 -7.35
C CYS A 49 9.10 -0.29 -7.64
N ASN A 50 8.27 -0.82 -6.73
CA ASN A 50 7.44 -2.00 -7.04
C ASN A 50 6.28 -1.55 -7.94
N PHE A 51 6.50 -1.48 -9.25
CA PHE A 51 5.68 -0.68 -10.16
C PHE A 51 4.39 -1.39 -10.60
N THR A 52 4.30 -2.72 -10.49
CA THR A 52 3.07 -3.47 -10.75
C THR A 52 3.13 -4.88 -10.15
N ASN A 53 2.00 -5.59 -10.21
CA ASN A 53 1.92 -7.01 -9.92
C ASN A 53 1.27 -7.77 -11.08
N LEU A 54 1.91 -8.79 -11.64
CA LEU A 54 1.34 -9.60 -12.74
C LEU A 54 0.08 -10.37 -12.32
N GLY A 55 -0.09 -10.64 -11.03
CA GLY A 55 -1.29 -11.28 -10.47
C GLY A 55 -2.47 -10.33 -10.25
N THR A 56 -2.41 -9.08 -10.73
CA THR A 56 -3.44 -8.07 -10.43
C THR A 56 -4.83 -8.50 -10.90
N THR A 57 -5.72 -8.62 -9.93
CA THR A 57 -7.16 -8.82 -10.12
C THR A 57 -7.95 -7.92 -9.14
N PRO A 58 -9.26 -7.70 -9.36
CA PRO A 58 -10.09 -6.88 -8.47
C PRO A 58 -10.09 -7.32 -7.00
N GLN A 59 -9.82 -8.61 -6.71
CA GLN A 59 -9.78 -9.15 -5.36
C GLN A 59 -8.66 -8.58 -4.50
N HIS A 60 -7.61 -8.02 -5.11
CA HIS A 60 -6.47 -7.42 -4.41
C HIS A 60 -6.72 -5.95 -4.02
N PHE A 61 -7.96 -5.47 -4.11
CA PHE A 61 -8.34 -4.10 -3.81
C PHE A 61 -9.47 -4.05 -2.78
N TYR A 62 -9.29 -3.21 -1.78
CA TYR A 62 -10.29 -2.83 -0.81
C TYR A 62 -11.04 -1.59 -1.29
N SER A 63 -12.37 -1.63 -1.21
CA SER A 63 -13.28 -0.53 -1.53
C SER A 63 -14.65 -0.82 -0.93
N SER A 64 -15.40 0.22 -0.56
CA SER A 64 -16.83 0.11 -0.27
C SER A 64 -17.66 -0.31 -1.51
N ASN A 65 -17.12 -0.11 -2.71
CA ASN A 65 -17.68 -0.56 -3.98
C ASN A 65 -16.72 -1.54 -4.69
N PRO A 66 -16.82 -2.85 -4.41
CA PRO A 66 -15.85 -3.85 -4.88
C PRO A 66 -15.80 -4.01 -6.41
N TYR A 67 -16.81 -3.52 -7.13
CA TYR A 67 -16.88 -3.63 -8.59
C TYR A 67 -16.29 -2.44 -9.34
N PHE A 68 -16.02 -1.32 -8.64
CA PHE A 68 -15.63 -0.07 -9.27
C PHE A 68 -14.33 -0.19 -10.08
N CYS A 69 -13.31 -0.86 -9.51
CA CYS A 69 -11.99 -0.96 -10.12
C CYS A 69 -11.93 -1.86 -11.37
N ILE A 70 -12.93 -2.75 -11.55
CA ILE A 70 -12.92 -3.80 -12.59
C ILE A 70 -12.74 -3.23 -13.99
N SER A 71 -13.49 -2.17 -14.31
CA SER A 71 -13.49 -1.57 -15.65
C SER A 71 -12.12 -1.00 -16.04
N ALA A 72 -11.46 -0.30 -15.13
CA ALA A 72 -10.13 0.26 -15.38
C ALA A 72 -9.07 -0.85 -15.46
N LEU A 73 -9.06 -1.78 -14.50
CA LEU A 73 -8.07 -2.87 -14.46
C LEU A 73 -8.16 -3.81 -15.67
N LYS A 74 -9.34 -4.02 -16.25
CA LYS A 74 -9.49 -4.81 -17.49
C LYS A 74 -8.93 -4.09 -18.73
N ARG A 75 -9.07 -2.77 -18.79
CA ARG A 75 -8.60 -1.95 -19.93
C ARG A 75 -7.09 -1.73 -19.88
N TYR A 76 -6.53 -1.60 -18.69
CA TYR A 76 -5.09 -1.41 -18.50
C TYR A 76 -4.54 -2.41 -17.47
N ARG A 77 -4.01 -3.50 -17.99
CA ARG A 77 -3.47 -4.63 -17.22
C ARG A 77 -2.00 -4.43 -16.89
N PRO A 78 -1.42 -5.20 -15.95
CA PRO A 78 0.01 -5.14 -15.63
C PRO A 78 0.91 -5.23 -16.87
N GLU A 79 0.58 -6.13 -17.80
CA GLU A 79 1.38 -6.35 -19.01
C GLU A 79 1.49 -5.09 -19.88
N HIS A 80 0.45 -4.24 -19.92
CA HIS A 80 0.49 -3.00 -20.69
C HIS A 80 1.47 -1.98 -20.08
N PHE A 81 1.63 -1.97 -18.75
CA PHE A 81 2.63 -1.11 -18.10
C PHE A 81 4.03 -1.69 -18.25
N VAL A 82 4.17 -3.02 -18.18
CA VAL A 82 5.45 -3.71 -18.46
C VAL A 82 5.92 -3.39 -19.87
N GLU A 83 5.03 -3.46 -20.87
CA GLU A 83 5.36 -3.11 -22.25
C GLU A 83 5.87 -1.64 -22.37
N LEU A 84 5.27 -0.71 -21.62
CA LEU A 84 5.75 0.68 -21.57
C LEU A 84 7.15 0.78 -20.97
N VAL A 85 7.42 0.06 -19.88
CA VAL A 85 8.74 -0.02 -19.23
C VAL A 85 9.79 -0.58 -20.20
N GLU A 86 9.46 -1.65 -20.93
CA GLU A 86 10.34 -2.28 -21.93
C GLU A 86 10.61 -1.37 -23.12
N ARG A 87 9.60 -0.63 -23.62
CA ARG A 87 9.76 0.35 -24.71
C ARG A 87 10.73 1.48 -24.36
N HIS A 88 10.83 1.83 -23.08
CA HIS A 88 11.81 2.80 -22.58
C HIS A 88 13.16 2.18 -22.22
N GLY A 89 13.34 0.88 -22.45
CA GLY A 89 14.60 0.17 -22.19
C GLY A 89 14.96 0.10 -20.71
N ILE A 90 13.96 0.06 -19.82
CA ILE A 90 14.17 0.01 -18.37
C ILE A 90 14.22 -1.45 -17.92
N ASP A 91 15.36 -1.87 -17.37
CA ASP A 91 15.51 -3.19 -16.80
C ASP A 91 14.69 -3.34 -15.51
N TYR A 92 14.07 -4.51 -15.34
CA TYR A 92 13.31 -4.84 -14.13
C TYR A 92 13.56 -6.28 -13.69
N VAL A 93 13.23 -6.56 -12.44
CA VAL A 93 13.32 -7.89 -11.84
C VAL A 93 12.03 -8.24 -11.13
N GLU A 94 11.70 -9.53 -11.12
CA GLU A 94 10.67 -10.10 -10.27
C GLU A 94 11.29 -10.51 -8.93
N LYS A 95 10.79 -9.95 -7.81
CA LYS A 95 11.35 -10.22 -6.47
C LYS A 95 10.67 -11.41 -5.80
N THR A 96 9.36 -11.46 -5.90
CA THR A 96 8.48 -12.56 -5.48
C THR A 96 7.42 -12.71 -6.58
N PRO A 97 6.73 -13.86 -6.67
CA PRO A 97 5.79 -14.12 -7.75
C PRO A 97 4.83 -12.93 -7.99
N GLY A 98 4.90 -12.37 -9.19
CA GLY A 98 4.15 -11.23 -9.68
C GLY A 98 4.73 -9.85 -9.39
N GLN A 99 5.55 -9.65 -8.35
CA GLN A 99 6.02 -8.31 -7.95
C GLN A 99 7.19 -7.82 -8.79
N LEU A 100 6.99 -6.77 -9.58
CA LEU A 100 7.99 -6.23 -10.49
C LEU A 100 8.62 -4.93 -9.97
N PHE A 101 9.95 -4.91 -9.92
CA PHE A 101 10.74 -3.78 -9.46
C PHE A 101 11.74 -3.34 -10.52
N CYS A 102 12.04 -2.04 -10.63
CA CYS A 102 13.18 -1.62 -11.45
C CYS A 102 14.46 -2.32 -10.96
N ALA A 103 15.32 -2.71 -11.89
CA ALA A 103 16.60 -3.33 -11.57
C ALA A 103 17.47 -2.36 -10.76
N THR A 104 17.49 -1.08 -11.18
CA THR A 104 18.39 -0.07 -10.62
C THR A 104 17.66 0.97 -9.77
N SER A 105 16.68 1.70 -10.32
CA SER A 105 16.10 2.83 -9.58
C SER A 105 14.69 3.22 -10.00
N ALA A 106 13.86 3.59 -9.02
CA ALA A 106 12.57 4.24 -9.21
C ALA A 106 12.62 5.53 -10.04
N LYS A 107 13.79 6.17 -10.14
CA LYS A 107 14.01 7.35 -10.99
C LYS A 107 13.73 7.06 -12.46
N GLU A 108 13.90 5.81 -12.90
CA GLU A 108 13.69 5.38 -14.28
C GLU A 108 12.20 5.49 -14.65
N ILE A 109 11.31 5.03 -13.77
CA ILE A 109 9.85 5.18 -13.93
C ILE A 109 9.44 6.65 -13.97
N VAL A 110 9.98 7.48 -13.08
CA VAL A 110 9.66 8.92 -13.09
C VAL A 110 10.14 9.58 -14.37
N ARG A 111 11.34 9.24 -14.85
CA ARG A 111 11.87 9.77 -16.12
C ARG A 111 10.98 9.33 -17.28
N MET A 112 10.66 8.05 -17.37
CA MET A 112 9.75 7.49 -18.38
C MET A 112 8.43 8.27 -18.44
N LEU A 113 7.76 8.46 -17.30
CA LEU A 113 6.48 9.17 -17.24
C LEU A 113 6.61 10.64 -17.67
N LEU A 114 7.69 11.32 -17.28
CA LEU A 114 7.94 12.70 -17.70
C LEU A 114 8.23 12.79 -19.21
N THR A 115 8.97 11.84 -19.76
CA THR A 115 9.23 11.74 -21.21
C THR A 115 7.93 11.48 -21.98
N GLU A 116 7.06 10.59 -21.50
CA GLU A 116 5.74 10.36 -22.10
C GLU A 116 4.87 11.63 -22.07
N CYS A 117 4.92 12.41 -20.98
CA CYS A 117 4.21 13.69 -20.91
C CYS A 117 4.78 14.70 -21.91
N GLU A 118 6.11 14.78 -22.05
CA GLU A 118 6.80 15.64 -23.01
C GLU A 118 6.43 15.29 -24.46
N TRP A 119 6.48 14.01 -24.82
CA TRP A 119 6.11 13.54 -26.16
C TRP A 119 4.63 13.76 -26.47
N ALA A 120 3.76 13.65 -25.46
CA ALA A 120 2.34 13.95 -25.58
C ALA A 120 2.03 15.47 -25.60
N GLY A 121 3.02 16.34 -25.40
CA GLY A 121 2.84 17.79 -25.38
C GLY A 121 2.17 18.34 -24.12
N ALA A 122 2.20 17.60 -23.01
CA ALA A 122 1.62 18.03 -21.74
C ALA A 122 2.55 19.00 -20.99
N ASP A 123 1.99 20.15 -20.58
CA ASP A 123 2.69 21.12 -19.74
C ASP A 123 2.73 20.66 -18.28
N ILE A 124 3.87 20.78 -17.60
CA ILE A 124 4.00 20.46 -16.17
C ILE A 124 4.46 21.70 -15.39
N ARG A 125 3.67 22.13 -14.41
CA ARG A 125 3.95 23.26 -13.51
C ARG A 125 4.01 22.79 -12.07
N LEU A 126 5.25 22.69 -11.58
CA LEU A 126 5.57 22.35 -10.20
C LEU A 126 5.58 23.61 -9.33
N SER A 127 5.69 23.44 -8.00
CA SER A 127 5.68 24.54 -7.02
C SER A 127 4.51 25.52 -7.20
N THR A 128 3.35 25.01 -7.63
CA THR A 128 2.17 25.82 -7.94
C THR A 128 1.05 25.47 -6.98
N GLN A 129 0.62 26.44 -6.17
CA GLN A 129 -0.45 26.26 -5.21
C GLN A 129 -1.80 26.56 -5.85
N ILE A 130 -2.81 25.74 -5.54
CA ILE A 130 -4.20 25.96 -5.92
C ILE A 130 -4.94 26.43 -4.68
N THR A 131 -5.63 27.56 -4.79
CA THR A 131 -6.38 28.15 -3.66
C THR A 131 -7.89 28.00 -3.83
N ARG A 132 -8.38 27.90 -5.06
CA ARG A 132 -9.79 27.75 -5.36
C ARG A 132 -9.99 26.97 -6.66
N VAL A 133 -11.01 26.12 -6.69
CA VAL A 133 -11.52 25.47 -7.89
C VAL A 133 -13.03 25.71 -7.92
N GLU A 134 -13.58 26.17 -9.03
CA GLU A 134 -15.00 26.48 -9.15
C GLU A 134 -15.53 26.16 -10.53
N GLU A 135 -16.83 25.88 -10.63
CA GLU A 135 -17.51 25.73 -11.92
C GLU A 135 -17.65 27.11 -12.59
N GLN A 136 -17.49 27.15 -13.91
CA GLN A 136 -17.69 28.34 -14.71
C GLN A 136 -18.29 27.98 -16.08
N GLY A 137 -19.60 28.17 -16.23
CA GLY A 137 -20.26 28.15 -17.54
C GLY A 137 -20.06 26.86 -18.33
N GLY A 138 -20.09 25.69 -17.65
CA GLY A 138 -19.85 24.38 -18.26
C GLY A 138 -18.37 23.98 -18.39
N ALA A 139 -17.47 24.76 -17.79
CA ALA A 139 -16.04 24.48 -17.61
C ALA A 139 -15.68 24.64 -16.12
N MET A 140 -14.39 24.56 -15.79
CA MET A 140 -13.85 24.79 -14.46
C MET A 140 -12.83 25.92 -14.48
N ARG A 141 -12.74 26.65 -13.37
CA ARG A 141 -11.70 27.67 -13.15
C ARG A 141 -10.90 27.33 -11.90
N LEU A 142 -9.58 27.35 -12.03
CA LEU A 142 -8.65 27.23 -10.93
C LEU A 142 -7.99 28.59 -10.66
N THR A 143 -8.00 29.02 -9.41
CA THR A 143 -7.16 30.11 -8.93
C THR A 143 -5.88 29.51 -8.37
N THR A 144 -4.74 29.95 -8.92
CA THR A 144 -3.43 29.41 -8.56
C THR A 144 -2.43 30.53 -8.23
N SER A 145 -1.29 30.16 -7.66
CA SER A 145 -0.15 31.08 -7.48
C SER A 145 0.43 31.63 -8.78
N MET A 146 0.07 31.06 -9.94
CA MET A 146 0.44 31.54 -11.28
C MET A 146 -0.67 32.37 -11.95
N GLY A 147 -1.77 32.65 -11.24
CA GLY A 147 -2.96 33.30 -11.78
C GLY A 147 -4.08 32.30 -12.11
N SER A 148 -5.12 32.79 -12.81
CA SER A 148 -6.31 32.00 -13.13
C SER A 148 -6.12 31.13 -14.38
N ILE A 149 -6.61 29.89 -14.28
CA ILE A 149 -6.56 28.89 -15.33
C ILE A 149 -7.97 28.38 -15.57
N ASP A 150 -8.44 28.49 -16.81
CA ASP A 150 -9.71 27.93 -17.26
C ASP A 150 -9.44 26.55 -17.86
N ALA A 151 -10.25 25.57 -17.50
CA ALA A 151 -10.09 24.17 -17.84
C ALA A 151 -11.42 23.57 -18.29
N GLY A 152 -11.46 22.88 -19.44
CA GLY A 152 -12.64 22.11 -19.82
C GLY A 152 -12.93 20.99 -18.81
N VAL A 153 -11.89 20.27 -18.40
CA VAL A 153 -11.94 19.22 -17.39
C VAL A 153 -10.85 19.43 -16.33
N VAL A 154 -11.18 19.20 -15.07
CA VAL A 154 -10.26 19.10 -13.94
C VAL A 154 -10.21 17.67 -13.44
N VAL A 155 -9.01 17.10 -13.43
CA VAL A 155 -8.74 15.75 -12.91
C VAL A 155 -7.97 15.86 -11.60
N VAL A 156 -8.54 15.34 -10.53
CA VAL A 156 -7.93 15.32 -9.20
C VAL A 156 -7.14 14.02 -9.04
N ALA A 157 -5.82 14.14 -9.00
CA ALA A 157 -4.86 13.05 -8.84
C ALA A 157 -3.89 13.32 -7.67
N SER A 158 -4.39 13.97 -6.61
CA SER A 158 -3.59 14.51 -5.50
C SER A 158 -3.04 13.45 -4.54
N GLY A 159 -3.44 12.19 -4.68
CA GLY A 159 -3.08 11.10 -3.78
C GLY A 159 -3.80 11.15 -2.43
N GLY A 160 -3.29 10.39 -1.46
CA GLY A 160 -3.82 10.30 -0.10
C GLY A 160 -3.06 11.13 0.95
N LEU A 161 -3.15 10.70 2.21
CA LEU A 161 -2.57 11.36 3.41
C LEU A 161 -1.23 10.77 3.84
N SER A 162 -0.86 9.60 3.32
CA SER A 162 0.38 8.91 3.69
C SER A 162 1.61 9.75 3.37
N ILE A 163 2.57 9.79 4.29
CA ILE A 163 3.87 10.44 4.16
C ILE A 163 3.74 11.96 3.91
N PRO A 164 3.18 12.74 4.87
CA PRO A 164 2.95 14.18 4.70
C PRO A 164 4.20 15.00 4.35
N THR A 165 5.37 14.57 4.81
CA THR A 165 6.66 15.22 4.49
C THR A 165 6.99 15.20 3.00
N MET A 166 6.33 14.37 2.20
CA MET A 166 6.47 14.32 0.74
C MET A 166 5.48 15.21 -0.02
N GLY A 167 4.56 15.89 0.66
CA GLY A 167 3.53 16.73 0.05
C GLY A 167 2.13 16.10 0.04
N ALA A 168 1.93 14.97 0.72
CA ALA A 168 0.59 14.42 0.90
C ALA A 168 -0.29 15.40 1.70
N SER A 169 -1.54 15.58 1.27
CA SER A 169 -2.49 16.53 1.86
C SER A 169 -3.93 16.08 1.65
N SER A 170 -4.87 16.68 2.39
CA SER A 170 -6.31 16.41 2.25
C SER A 170 -6.97 17.09 1.04
N PHE A 171 -6.21 17.81 0.21
CA PHE A 171 -6.75 18.69 -0.84
C PHE A 171 -7.84 18.02 -1.69
N GLY A 172 -7.60 16.80 -2.19
CA GLY A 172 -8.58 16.09 -3.02
C GLY A 172 -9.87 15.75 -2.28
N TYR A 173 -9.79 15.43 -0.98
CA TYR A 173 -10.96 15.15 -0.16
C TYR A 173 -11.74 16.43 0.17
N ASP A 174 -11.03 17.53 0.45
CA ASP A 174 -11.65 18.81 0.74
C ASP A 174 -12.36 19.36 -0.50
N LEU A 175 -11.75 19.18 -1.68
CA LEU A 175 -12.34 19.50 -2.97
C LEU A 175 -13.57 18.62 -3.26
N ALA A 176 -13.51 17.32 -2.99
CA ALA A 176 -14.66 16.44 -3.14
C ALA A 176 -15.84 16.90 -2.27
N ARG A 177 -15.60 17.24 -1.00
CA ARG A 177 -16.62 17.78 -0.09
C ARG A 177 -17.16 19.12 -0.57
N GLN A 178 -16.33 20.00 -1.12
CA GLN A 178 -16.74 21.28 -1.70
C GLN A 178 -17.81 21.09 -2.79
N PHE A 179 -17.68 20.04 -3.61
CA PHE A 179 -18.64 19.68 -4.65
C PHE A 179 -19.73 18.70 -4.18
N GLY A 180 -19.91 18.54 -2.87
CA GLY A 180 -20.99 17.72 -2.30
C GLY A 180 -20.78 16.21 -2.38
N LEU A 181 -19.57 15.75 -2.70
CA LEU A 181 -19.26 14.32 -2.76
C LEU A 181 -18.96 13.75 -1.37
N ALA A 182 -19.40 12.51 -1.16
CA ALA A 182 -19.05 11.76 0.04
C ALA A 182 -17.57 11.36 0.02
N VAL A 183 -16.96 11.35 1.20
CA VAL A 183 -15.60 10.87 1.42
C VAL A 183 -15.66 9.83 2.54
N GLN A 184 -15.29 8.59 2.22
CA GLN A 184 -15.20 7.49 3.16
C GLN A 184 -14.14 7.78 4.24
N PRO A 185 -14.33 7.33 5.50
CA PRO A 185 -13.36 7.56 6.56
C PRO A 185 -11.97 7.05 6.19
N THR A 186 -10.95 7.90 6.33
CA THR A 186 -9.58 7.56 5.93
C THR A 186 -8.76 7.03 7.10
N THR A 187 -8.07 5.90 6.91
CA THR A 187 -7.13 5.33 7.90
C THR A 187 -5.78 5.01 7.27
N PRO A 188 -4.68 5.01 8.06
CA PRO A 188 -3.39 4.56 7.56
C PRO A 188 -3.46 3.07 7.20
N GLY A 189 -3.10 2.70 5.97
CA GLY A 189 -3.00 1.32 5.50
C GLY A 189 -1.57 0.94 5.17
N LEU A 190 -1.29 -0.37 5.12
CA LEU A 190 0.06 -0.89 4.89
C LEU A 190 1.10 -0.21 5.79
N VAL A 191 0.88 -0.32 7.10
CA VAL A 191 1.60 0.44 8.13
C VAL A 191 2.05 -0.47 9.27
N PRO A 192 3.27 -0.30 9.82
CA PRO A 192 3.72 -1.13 10.94
C PRO A 192 2.87 -0.95 12.19
N PHE A 193 2.77 -2.04 12.97
CA PHE A 193 2.13 -2.04 14.29
C PHE A 193 3.08 -1.53 15.37
N THR A 194 2.55 -0.76 16.30
CA THR A 194 3.24 -0.37 17.54
C THR A 194 2.76 -1.25 18.69
N LEU A 195 3.64 -1.54 19.64
CA LEU A 195 3.35 -2.40 20.80
C LEU A 195 3.42 -1.62 22.11
N SER A 196 2.74 -2.13 23.15
CA SER A 196 2.81 -1.61 24.53
C SER A 196 4.17 -1.88 25.18
N ASP A 197 4.51 -1.18 26.27
CA ASP A 197 5.88 -1.11 26.80
C ASP A 197 6.58 -2.47 26.99
N GLN A 198 5.91 -3.46 27.58
CA GLN A 198 6.50 -4.80 27.74
C GLN A 198 6.79 -5.47 26.39
N TRP A 199 5.83 -5.43 25.46
CA TRP A 199 5.99 -6.03 24.14
C TRP A 199 6.93 -5.25 23.24
N LYS A 200 7.00 -3.93 23.41
CA LYS A 200 7.94 -3.05 22.72
C LYS A 200 9.38 -3.36 23.11
N ALA A 201 9.66 -3.58 24.39
CA ALA A 201 10.99 -4.02 24.84
C ALA A 201 11.38 -5.35 24.18
N ARG A 202 10.47 -6.34 24.23
CA ARG A 202 10.66 -7.64 23.59
C ARG A 202 10.90 -7.55 22.07
N ALA A 203 10.13 -6.72 21.37
CA ALA A 203 10.32 -6.50 19.94
C ALA A 203 11.64 -5.78 19.63
N SER A 204 12.03 -4.80 20.45
CA SER A 204 13.30 -4.09 20.30
C SER A 204 14.50 -5.02 20.47
N ASP A 205 14.45 -5.95 21.42
CA ASP A 205 15.49 -6.98 21.63
C ASP A 205 15.61 -7.94 20.44
N LEU A 206 14.58 -8.02 19.60
CA LEU A 206 14.54 -8.80 18.37
C LEU A 206 14.63 -7.95 17.10
N SER A 207 14.88 -6.64 17.21
CA SER A 207 14.90 -5.73 16.07
C SER A 207 15.82 -6.25 14.95
N GLY A 208 15.30 -6.21 13.71
CA GLY A 208 15.97 -6.70 12.50
C GLY A 208 15.77 -8.20 12.22
N VAL A 209 15.21 -8.98 13.14
CA VAL A 209 14.90 -10.39 12.89
C VAL A 209 13.61 -10.51 12.10
N SER A 210 13.67 -11.24 10.99
CA SER A 210 12.52 -11.58 10.16
C SER A 210 12.31 -13.09 10.08
N LEU A 211 11.06 -13.51 9.94
CA LEU A 211 10.66 -14.91 9.83
C LEU A 211 9.33 -15.03 9.07
N PRO A 212 9.13 -16.12 8.30
CA PRO A 212 7.84 -16.42 7.69
C PRO A 212 6.80 -16.71 8.78
N VAL A 213 5.60 -16.15 8.63
CA VAL A 213 4.46 -16.39 9.52
C VAL A 213 3.16 -16.42 8.72
N THR A 214 2.08 -16.88 9.36
CA THR A 214 0.72 -16.54 8.93
C THR A 214 0.11 -15.57 9.93
N VAL A 215 -0.35 -14.42 9.45
CA VAL A 215 -1.00 -13.40 10.29
C VAL A 215 -2.49 -13.44 10.01
N SER A 216 -3.30 -13.53 11.05
CA SER A 216 -4.76 -13.55 10.94
C SER A 216 -5.39 -12.34 11.64
N VAL A 217 -6.33 -11.70 10.96
CA VAL A 217 -7.17 -10.61 11.46
C VAL A 217 -8.61 -10.95 11.10
N GLY A 218 -9.41 -11.33 12.11
CA GLY A 218 -10.74 -11.91 11.86
C GLY A 218 -10.65 -13.14 10.95
N ALA A 219 -11.35 -13.09 9.81
CA ALA A 219 -11.34 -14.17 8.81
C ALA A 219 -10.20 -14.07 7.79
N GLN A 220 -9.48 -12.94 7.73
CA GLN A 220 -8.42 -12.72 6.75
C GLN A 220 -7.09 -13.32 7.24
N ARG A 221 -6.30 -13.85 6.29
CA ARG A 221 -5.01 -14.51 6.57
C ARG A 221 -3.95 -14.09 5.55
N PHE A 222 -2.76 -13.76 6.05
CA PHE A 222 -1.63 -13.30 5.26
C PHE A 222 -0.40 -14.17 5.52
N ASN A 223 0.03 -14.92 4.51
CA ASN A 223 1.16 -15.85 4.58
C ASN A 223 2.45 -15.17 4.08
N GLU A 224 2.97 -14.28 4.91
CA GLU A 224 4.04 -13.36 4.51
C GLU A 224 4.99 -13.10 5.68
N PRO A 225 6.27 -12.78 5.45
CA PRO A 225 7.22 -12.54 6.53
C PRO A 225 6.80 -11.40 7.46
N MET A 226 7.03 -11.62 8.75
CA MET A 226 7.02 -10.59 9.79
C MET A 226 8.46 -10.12 10.06
N LEU A 227 8.60 -8.87 10.49
CA LEU A 227 9.85 -8.25 10.91
C LEU A 227 9.65 -7.61 12.29
N PHE A 228 10.51 -7.97 13.25
CA PHE A 228 10.60 -7.24 14.51
C PHE A 228 11.32 -5.90 14.33
N THR A 229 10.80 -4.83 14.93
CA THR A 229 11.38 -3.48 14.90
C THR A 229 11.55 -2.92 16.30
N HIS A 230 12.26 -1.79 16.43
CA HIS A 230 12.40 -1.07 17.70
C HIS A 230 11.07 -0.57 18.31
N ARG A 231 10.01 -0.45 17.50
CA ARG A 231 8.72 0.08 17.96
C ARG A 231 7.62 -0.97 18.02
N GLY A 232 7.79 -2.09 17.32
CA GLY A 232 6.80 -3.15 17.24
C GLY A 232 7.05 -4.11 16.10
N LEU A 233 6.05 -4.32 15.24
CA LEU A 233 6.08 -5.32 14.18
C LEU A 233 5.85 -4.68 12.80
N SER A 234 6.64 -5.10 11.82
CA SER A 234 6.58 -4.68 10.43
C SER A 234 6.74 -5.91 9.52
N GLY A 235 7.12 -5.69 8.26
CA GLY A 235 7.25 -6.72 7.25
C GLY A 235 5.93 -6.99 6.52
N PRO A 236 5.98 -7.61 5.33
CA PRO A 236 4.83 -7.75 4.45
C PRO A 236 3.57 -8.30 5.12
N GLY A 237 3.70 -9.29 6.01
CA GLY A 237 2.54 -9.86 6.72
C GLY A 237 1.87 -8.87 7.67
N MET A 238 2.65 -8.05 8.38
CA MET A 238 2.10 -7.02 9.27
C MET A 238 1.50 -5.85 8.50
N LEU A 239 2.16 -5.44 7.41
CA LEU A 239 1.66 -4.36 6.55
C LEU A 239 0.32 -4.74 5.93
N GLN A 240 0.20 -5.94 5.35
CA GLN A 240 -1.07 -6.44 4.81
C GLN A 240 -2.16 -6.51 5.89
N ALA A 241 -1.85 -7.11 7.05
CA ALA A 241 -2.78 -7.22 8.18
C ALA A 241 -3.28 -5.86 8.69
N SER A 242 -2.42 -4.83 8.67
CA SER A 242 -2.78 -3.50 9.15
C SER A 242 -3.91 -2.83 8.37
N SER A 243 -4.10 -3.17 7.09
CA SER A 243 -5.14 -2.59 6.24
C SER A 243 -6.56 -3.02 6.62
N VAL A 244 -6.69 -4.12 7.37
CA VAL A 244 -7.99 -4.70 7.77
C VAL A 244 -8.15 -4.84 9.27
N TRP A 245 -7.16 -4.38 10.04
CA TRP A 245 -7.18 -4.38 11.49
C TRP A 245 -7.88 -3.13 12.03
N ALA A 246 -8.72 -3.32 13.05
CA ALA A 246 -9.35 -2.21 13.77
C ALA A 246 -8.66 -1.93 15.12
N PRO A 247 -8.53 -0.65 15.53
CA PRO A 247 -7.99 -0.29 16.83
C PRO A 247 -8.66 -1.02 17.99
N GLY A 248 -7.85 -1.66 18.84
CA GLY A 248 -8.31 -2.40 20.00
C GLY A 248 -8.48 -3.91 19.78
N GLU A 249 -8.39 -4.39 18.54
CA GLU A 249 -8.43 -5.82 18.23
C GLU A 249 -7.07 -6.50 18.39
N ALA A 250 -7.08 -7.81 18.64
CA ALA A 250 -5.89 -8.64 18.62
C ALA A 250 -5.64 -9.20 17.21
N ILE A 251 -4.38 -9.49 16.93
CA ILE A 251 -3.94 -10.27 15.77
C ILE A 251 -3.47 -11.65 16.25
N GLU A 252 -3.69 -12.67 15.43
CA GLU A 252 -3.15 -14.02 15.66
C GLU A 252 -1.99 -14.26 14.70
N ILE A 253 -0.88 -14.77 15.20
CA ILE A 253 0.34 -15.05 14.44
C ILE A 253 0.67 -16.53 14.59
N ASP A 254 0.63 -17.26 13.48
CA ASP A 254 1.19 -18.60 13.37
C ASP A 254 2.69 -18.47 13.06
N LEU A 255 3.51 -18.79 14.06
CA LEU A 255 4.97 -18.76 13.95
C LEU A 255 5.52 -19.98 13.20
N LEU A 256 4.71 -21.03 13.03
CA LEU A 256 5.06 -22.26 12.32
C LEU A 256 4.03 -22.54 11.23
N PRO A 257 3.91 -21.66 10.22
CA PRO A 257 2.88 -21.77 9.21
C PRO A 257 2.97 -23.13 8.50
N GLN A 258 1.82 -23.74 8.25
CA GLN A 258 1.68 -25.07 7.62
C GLN A 258 2.19 -26.26 8.45
N GLN A 259 2.62 -26.04 9.69
CA GLN A 259 3.09 -27.08 10.60
C GLN A 259 2.16 -27.24 11.80
N ASP A 260 1.84 -28.48 12.15
CA ASP A 260 1.12 -28.78 13.39
C ASP A 260 2.14 -28.85 14.55
N ALA A 261 2.28 -27.76 15.30
CA ALA A 261 3.23 -27.68 16.40
C ALA A 261 2.93 -28.72 17.49
N LYS A 262 1.67 -29.10 17.69
CA LYS A 262 1.29 -30.13 18.67
C LYS A 262 1.82 -31.48 18.23
N ALA A 263 1.53 -31.90 17.00
CA ALA A 263 2.02 -33.17 16.48
C ALA A 263 3.57 -33.22 16.51
N LEU A 264 4.24 -32.14 16.10
CA LEU A 264 5.70 -32.07 16.10
C LEU A 264 6.31 -32.12 17.50
N LEU A 265 5.73 -31.43 18.49
CA LEU A 265 6.20 -31.47 19.88
C LEU A 265 6.02 -32.85 20.50
N HIS A 266 4.88 -33.51 20.26
CA HIS A 266 4.63 -34.87 20.74
C HIS A 266 5.61 -35.87 20.11
N HIS A 267 5.79 -35.80 18.80
CA HIS A 267 6.77 -36.62 18.09
C HIS A 267 8.20 -36.42 18.64
N ALA A 268 8.61 -35.17 18.86
CA ALA A 268 9.94 -34.85 19.39
C ALA A 268 10.14 -35.32 20.83
N ARG A 269 9.09 -35.28 21.67
CA ARG A 269 9.15 -35.83 23.03
C ARG A 269 9.36 -37.34 23.03
N GLU A 270 8.75 -38.07 22.11
CA GLU A 270 8.86 -39.53 22.00
C GLU A 270 10.22 -39.98 21.43
N HIS A 271 10.68 -39.33 20.36
CA HIS A 271 11.87 -39.77 19.60
C HIS A 271 13.16 -39.09 20.05
N THR A 272 13.07 -37.89 20.65
CA THR A 272 14.22 -37.13 21.16
C THR A 272 13.99 -36.64 22.60
N PRO A 273 13.66 -37.53 23.57
CA PRO A 273 13.19 -37.15 24.90
C PRO A 273 14.16 -36.29 25.71
N LYS A 274 15.47 -36.47 25.49
CA LYS A 274 16.55 -35.73 26.16
C LYS A 274 16.83 -34.36 25.54
N ARG A 275 16.24 -34.05 24.38
CA ARG A 275 16.45 -32.78 23.68
C ARG A 275 15.78 -31.65 24.45
N GLN A 276 16.43 -30.50 24.56
CA GLN A 276 15.85 -29.31 25.18
C GLN A 276 14.87 -28.62 24.22
N LEU A 277 13.79 -28.03 24.77
CA LEU A 277 12.80 -27.29 23.97
C LEU A 277 13.42 -26.15 23.16
N ALA A 278 14.33 -25.37 23.75
CA ALA A 278 15.00 -24.27 23.05
C ALA A 278 15.77 -24.75 21.81
N THR A 279 16.48 -25.88 21.93
CA THR A 279 17.21 -26.49 20.80
C THR A 279 16.25 -27.04 19.75
N TRP A 280 15.06 -27.51 20.12
CA TRP A 280 14.02 -27.91 19.17
C TRP A 280 13.42 -26.72 18.44
N LEU A 281 13.12 -25.62 19.13
CA LEU A 281 12.60 -24.38 18.52
C LEU A 281 13.56 -23.80 17.47
N MET A 282 14.88 -23.95 17.66
CA MET A 282 15.90 -23.47 16.72
C MET A 282 15.90 -24.22 15.37
N ASP A 283 15.26 -25.37 15.26
CA ASP A 283 15.09 -26.05 13.96
C ASP A 283 14.08 -25.34 13.07
N TYR A 284 13.17 -24.57 13.67
CA TYR A 284 12.04 -23.96 12.96
C TYR A 284 12.07 -22.43 12.99
N LEU A 285 12.71 -21.84 14.00
CA LEU A 285 12.71 -20.40 14.25
C LEU A 285 14.14 -19.84 14.29
N PRO A 286 14.35 -18.57 13.92
CA PRO A 286 15.62 -17.91 14.12
C PRO A 286 16.08 -18.03 15.59
N LYS A 287 17.38 -18.32 15.80
CA LYS A 287 17.95 -18.56 17.13
C LYS A 287 17.54 -17.54 18.19
N ARG A 288 17.56 -16.24 17.84
CA ARG A 288 17.14 -15.16 18.75
C ARG A 288 15.68 -15.27 19.16
N VAL A 289 14.78 -15.58 18.21
CA VAL A 289 13.34 -15.78 18.48
C VAL A 289 13.12 -17.01 19.35
N ALA A 290 13.76 -18.13 19.03
CA ALA A 290 13.66 -19.37 19.81
C ALA A 290 14.08 -19.16 21.28
N GLN A 291 15.19 -18.45 21.51
CA GLN A 291 15.66 -18.11 22.85
C GLN A 291 14.69 -17.17 23.56
N SER A 292 14.29 -16.08 22.91
CA SER A 292 13.37 -15.10 23.49
C SER A 292 12.01 -15.70 23.84
N LEU A 293 11.46 -16.61 23.03
CA LEU A 293 10.23 -17.32 23.37
C LEU A 293 10.36 -18.10 24.69
N CYS A 294 11.48 -18.80 24.90
CA CYS A 294 11.73 -19.49 26.16
C CYS A 294 11.84 -18.51 27.35
N ASP A 295 12.45 -17.35 27.14
CA ASP A 295 12.62 -16.33 28.18
C ASP A 295 11.32 -15.54 28.46
N TRP A 296 10.37 -15.49 27.52
CA TRP A 296 9.11 -14.76 27.70
C TRP A 296 8.06 -15.51 28.50
N TYR A 297 8.18 -16.85 28.57
CA TYR A 297 7.17 -17.73 29.15
C TYR A 297 7.77 -18.61 30.26
N PRO A 298 7.10 -18.75 31.42
CA PRO A 298 7.64 -19.49 32.56
C PRO A 298 8.07 -20.93 32.22
N GLU A 299 7.30 -21.62 31.38
CA GLU A 299 7.61 -23.01 31.00
C GLU A 299 8.86 -23.17 30.13
N GLY A 300 9.45 -22.08 29.64
CA GLY A 300 10.69 -22.10 28.88
C GLY A 300 11.96 -21.87 29.72
N HIS A 301 11.82 -21.33 30.94
CA HIS A 301 12.96 -20.83 31.73
C HIS A 301 13.90 -21.95 32.21
N ASP A 302 13.33 -23.08 32.62
CA ASP A 302 14.11 -24.17 33.22
C ASP A 302 14.92 -24.96 32.18
N ARG A 303 14.77 -24.64 30.87
CA ARG A 303 15.45 -25.29 29.73
C ARG A 303 15.45 -26.81 29.83
N GLN A 304 14.35 -27.37 30.31
CA GLN A 304 14.22 -28.78 30.60
C GLN A 304 14.20 -29.61 29.31
N PRO A 305 14.58 -30.91 29.38
CA PRO A 305 14.35 -31.86 28.31
C PRO A 305 12.86 -32.01 27.96
N LEU A 306 12.54 -32.27 26.69
CA LEU A 306 11.16 -32.47 26.21
C LEU A 306 10.39 -33.55 27.00
N ALA A 307 11.07 -34.60 27.46
CA ALA A 307 10.46 -35.65 28.29
C ALA A 307 9.88 -35.16 29.63
N GLN A 308 10.33 -34.01 30.13
CA GLN A 308 9.86 -33.44 31.40
C GLN A 308 8.64 -32.52 31.21
N TYR A 309 8.28 -32.19 29.96
CA TYR A 309 7.08 -31.40 29.68
C TYR A 309 5.82 -32.27 29.79
N SER A 310 4.93 -31.86 30.70
CA SER A 310 3.57 -32.41 30.78
C SER A 310 2.77 -32.12 29.51
N ASN A 311 1.75 -32.94 29.24
CA ASN A 311 0.83 -32.69 28.11
C ASN A 311 0.26 -31.28 28.15
N ALA A 312 -0.15 -30.78 29.31
CA ALA A 312 -0.68 -29.43 29.46
C ALA A 312 0.34 -28.33 29.09
N GLN A 313 1.63 -28.53 29.38
CA GLN A 313 2.67 -27.57 28.95
C GLN A 313 2.90 -27.63 27.44
N LEU A 314 2.89 -28.82 26.83
CA LEU A 314 3.00 -28.98 25.38
C LEU A 314 1.81 -28.34 24.64
N GLU A 315 0.58 -28.48 25.15
CA GLU A 315 -0.59 -27.81 24.58
C GLU A 315 -0.48 -26.28 24.64
N ARG A 316 0.11 -25.73 25.70
CA ARG A 316 0.34 -24.28 25.77
C ARG A 316 1.41 -23.83 24.79
N TRP A 317 2.46 -24.64 24.60
CA TRP A 317 3.49 -24.36 23.58
C TRP A 317 2.95 -24.47 22.17
N SER A 318 2.17 -25.50 21.85
CA SER A 318 1.54 -25.63 20.52
C SER A 318 0.62 -24.44 20.23
N ALA A 319 -0.20 -24.03 21.21
CA ALA A 319 -1.04 -22.84 21.07
C ALA A 319 -0.21 -21.56 20.87
N ARG A 320 0.90 -21.37 21.58
CA ARG A 320 1.79 -20.21 21.38
C ARG A 320 2.49 -20.22 20.04
N LEU A 321 2.79 -21.39 19.48
CA LEU A 321 3.50 -21.49 18.21
C LEU A 321 2.56 -21.32 17.02
N ASN A 322 1.37 -21.93 17.04
CA ASN A 322 0.43 -21.82 15.92
C ASN A 322 -0.61 -20.71 16.05
N ARG A 323 -0.84 -20.15 17.25
CA ARG A 323 -1.89 -19.17 17.54
C ARG A 323 -1.41 -18.10 18.52
N TRP A 324 -0.25 -17.51 18.22
CA TRP A 324 0.30 -16.46 19.07
C TRP A 324 -0.55 -15.19 18.99
N GLN A 325 -1.28 -14.87 20.05
CA GLN A 325 -2.11 -13.66 20.09
C GLN A 325 -1.35 -12.46 20.61
N LEU A 326 -1.47 -11.34 19.89
CA LEU A 326 -0.90 -10.07 20.26
C LEU A 326 -1.94 -8.97 20.03
N LYS A 327 -2.07 -8.03 20.97
CA LYS A 327 -2.89 -6.84 20.80
C LYS A 327 -1.98 -5.63 20.53
N PRO A 328 -1.90 -5.14 19.28
CA PRO A 328 -1.17 -3.92 18.98
C PRO A 328 -1.69 -2.75 19.82
N ALA A 329 -0.80 -1.85 20.23
CA ALA A 329 -1.17 -0.59 20.86
C ALA A 329 -1.75 0.40 19.84
N GLY A 330 -1.33 0.28 18.58
CA GLY A 330 -1.73 1.13 17.47
C GLY A 330 -0.90 0.81 16.24
N THR A 331 -0.83 1.78 15.33
CA THR A 331 0.07 1.74 14.18
C THR A 331 1.06 2.91 14.24
N GLU A 332 2.09 2.88 13.41
CA GLU A 332 3.04 3.99 13.29
C GLU A 332 2.47 5.23 12.56
N GLY A 333 1.23 5.12 12.05
CA GLY A 333 0.44 6.21 11.50
C GLY A 333 0.94 6.75 10.15
N TRP A 334 0.40 7.91 9.75
CA TRP A 334 0.59 8.50 8.42
C TRP A 334 2.04 8.73 8.01
N ARG A 335 2.96 8.92 8.96
CA ARG A 335 4.38 9.17 8.64
C ARG A 335 5.08 7.95 8.03
N THR A 336 4.48 6.77 8.16
CA THR A 336 5.09 5.48 7.78
C THR A 336 4.17 4.58 6.96
N ALA A 337 2.86 4.84 6.98
CA ALA A 337 1.91 4.15 6.11
C ALA A 337 2.29 4.31 4.65
N GLU A 338 2.19 3.23 3.87
CA GLU A 338 2.43 3.30 2.43
C GLU A 338 1.23 3.87 1.68
N VAL A 339 0.03 3.71 2.22
CA VAL A 339 -1.23 4.11 1.58
C VAL A 339 -2.25 4.69 2.55
N THR A 340 -3.23 5.38 2.00
CA THR A 340 -4.48 5.74 2.68
C THR A 340 -5.59 4.76 2.29
N MET A 341 -6.21 4.12 3.28
CA MET A 341 -7.49 3.42 3.13
C MET A 341 -8.63 4.44 3.08
N GLY A 342 -9.73 4.12 2.40
CA GLY A 342 -10.85 5.04 2.20
C GLY A 342 -10.55 6.09 1.13
N GLY A 343 -11.30 7.20 1.11
CA GLY A 343 -11.13 8.26 0.11
C GLY A 343 -12.47 8.72 -0.47
N VAL A 344 -12.44 9.38 -1.63
CA VAL A 344 -13.65 9.84 -2.32
C VAL A 344 -14.52 8.64 -2.67
N ASP A 345 -15.79 8.69 -2.27
CA ASP A 345 -16.75 7.64 -2.51
C ASP A 345 -16.94 7.44 -4.02
N THR A 346 -16.81 6.19 -4.45
CA THR A 346 -16.85 5.82 -5.86
C THR A 346 -18.27 5.70 -6.43
N GLN A 347 -19.32 5.75 -5.59
CA GLN A 347 -20.72 5.67 -6.05
C GLN A 347 -21.11 6.84 -6.96
N ALA A 348 -20.57 8.03 -6.70
CA ALA A 348 -20.82 9.22 -7.51
C ALA A 348 -19.86 9.35 -8.71
N ILE A 349 -18.97 8.39 -8.92
CA ILE A 349 -17.92 8.44 -9.94
C ILE A 349 -18.20 7.37 -11.00
N SER A 350 -18.04 7.73 -12.27
CA SER A 350 -18.12 6.77 -13.37
C SER A 350 -16.93 5.80 -13.32
N SER A 351 -17.20 4.50 -13.20
CA SER A 351 -16.14 3.46 -13.27
C SER A 351 -15.47 3.35 -14.64
N LYS A 352 -16.07 3.96 -15.68
CA LYS A 352 -15.52 3.96 -17.05
C LYS A 352 -14.68 5.22 -17.33
N THR A 353 -15.19 6.39 -16.98
CA THR A 353 -14.63 7.69 -17.39
C THR A 353 -14.07 8.51 -16.23
N PHE A 354 -14.33 8.10 -14.99
CA PHE A 354 -13.96 8.82 -13.76
C PHE A 354 -14.63 10.19 -13.57
N GLU A 355 -15.63 10.50 -14.38
CA GLU A 355 -16.48 11.68 -14.25
C GLU A 355 -17.36 11.61 -13.01
N VAL A 356 -17.50 12.75 -12.35
CA VAL A 356 -18.49 12.94 -11.28
C VAL A 356 -19.89 13.00 -11.90
N SER A 357 -20.83 12.24 -11.34
CA SER A 357 -22.23 12.25 -11.76
C SER A 357 -22.83 13.63 -11.58
N GLY A 358 -23.33 14.22 -12.67
CA GLY A 358 -23.88 15.58 -12.68
C GLY A 358 -22.85 16.71 -12.77
N LEU A 359 -21.55 16.39 -12.80
CA LEU A 359 -20.46 17.36 -13.00
C LEU A 359 -19.31 16.72 -13.82
N PRO A 360 -19.51 16.47 -15.12
CA PRO A 360 -18.54 15.73 -15.94
C PRO A 360 -17.19 16.45 -16.11
N GLN A 361 -17.14 17.76 -15.84
CA GLN A 361 -15.91 18.55 -15.84
C GLN A 361 -15.00 18.24 -14.65
N LEU A 362 -15.47 17.51 -13.64
CA LEU A 362 -14.67 17.11 -12.48
C LEU A 362 -14.47 15.60 -12.46
N ARG A 363 -13.22 15.16 -12.26
CA ARG A 363 -12.83 13.74 -12.25
C ARG A 363 -11.87 13.45 -11.11
N PHE A 364 -11.84 12.21 -10.63
CA PHE A 364 -10.92 11.76 -9.56
C PHE A 364 -10.23 10.46 -9.96
N ILE A 365 -8.92 10.32 -9.73
CA ILE A 365 -8.14 9.12 -10.08
C ILE A 365 -7.05 8.80 -9.06
N GLY A 366 -6.60 7.54 -9.03
CA GLY A 366 -5.56 7.07 -8.12
C GLY A 366 -6.03 6.96 -6.66
N GLU A 367 -5.10 7.15 -5.73
CA GLU A 367 -5.29 6.94 -4.28
C GLU A 367 -6.23 7.95 -3.60
N VAL A 368 -6.68 8.99 -4.31
CA VAL A 368 -7.69 9.91 -3.77
C VAL A 368 -9.07 9.24 -3.69
N LEU A 369 -9.31 8.19 -4.47
CA LEU A 369 -10.55 7.42 -4.47
C LEU A 369 -10.53 6.36 -3.37
N ASP A 370 -11.71 5.93 -2.92
CA ASP A 370 -11.91 4.75 -2.07
C ASP A 370 -11.62 3.45 -2.84
N VAL A 371 -10.36 3.27 -3.23
CA VAL A 371 -9.80 2.07 -3.86
C VAL A 371 -8.36 1.93 -3.39
N THR A 372 -8.10 0.92 -2.56
CA THR A 372 -6.78 0.69 -1.98
C THR A 372 -6.31 -0.72 -2.31
N GLY A 373 -5.17 -0.83 -2.98
CA GLY A 373 -4.57 -2.12 -3.28
C GLY A 373 -3.87 -2.72 -2.07
N GLU A 374 -3.72 -4.03 -2.09
CA GLU A 374 -2.79 -4.76 -1.23
C GLU A 374 -1.33 -4.30 -1.43
N LEU A 375 -0.45 -4.71 -0.53
CA LEU A 375 0.99 -4.60 -0.72
C LEU A 375 1.43 -5.41 -1.95
N GLY A 376 2.41 -4.91 -2.70
CA GLY A 376 3.04 -5.69 -3.77
C GLY A 376 2.86 -5.14 -5.18
N GLY A 377 2.64 -3.83 -5.34
CA GLY A 377 2.57 -3.16 -6.64
C GLY A 377 1.15 -2.85 -7.12
N TYR A 378 0.12 -3.38 -6.45
CA TYR A 378 -1.29 -3.17 -6.81
C TYR A 378 -1.73 -1.71 -6.80
N ASN A 379 -1.26 -0.93 -5.80
CA ASN A 379 -1.58 0.51 -5.71
C ASN A 379 -1.04 1.32 -6.90
N PHE A 380 0.15 0.98 -7.39
CA PHE A 380 0.66 1.58 -8.63
C PHE A 380 -0.14 1.11 -9.83
N GLN A 381 -0.47 -0.18 -9.93
CA GLN A 381 -1.32 -0.69 -11.00
C GLN A 381 -2.67 0.03 -11.06
N TRP A 382 -3.30 0.30 -9.92
CA TRP A 382 -4.51 1.13 -9.85
C TRP A 382 -4.29 2.56 -10.33
N ALA A 383 -3.19 3.19 -9.91
CA ALA A 383 -2.84 4.54 -10.37
C ALA A 383 -2.67 4.58 -11.89
N TRP A 384 -2.00 3.59 -12.49
CA TRP A 384 -1.86 3.50 -13.94
C TRP A 384 -3.20 3.29 -14.62
N ALA A 385 -3.98 2.31 -14.17
CA ALA A 385 -5.22 1.93 -14.82
C ALA A 385 -6.29 3.03 -14.77
N SER A 386 -6.43 3.69 -13.61
CA SER A 386 -7.32 4.85 -13.47
C SER A 386 -6.83 6.06 -14.28
N GLY A 387 -5.52 6.32 -14.30
CA GLY A 387 -4.92 7.37 -15.11
C GLY A 387 -5.17 7.18 -16.61
N VAL A 388 -4.94 5.98 -17.14
CA VAL A 388 -5.19 5.66 -18.55
C VAL A 388 -6.66 5.79 -18.91
N ALA A 389 -7.53 5.19 -18.10
CA ALA A 389 -8.96 5.21 -18.35
C ALA A 389 -9.55 6.63 -18.34
N CYS A 390 -9.10 7.50 -17.43
CA CYS A 390 -9.53 8.89 -17.38
C CYS A 390 -8.94 9.71 -18.54
N GLY A 391 -7.64 9.59 -18.80
CA GLY A 391 -6.96 10.35 -19.86
C GLY A 391 -7.52 10.07 -21.26
N GLN A 392 -7.88 8.81 -21.56
CA GLN A 392 -8.53 8.43 -22.82
C GLN A 392 -9.98 8.93 -22.94
N ALA A 393 -10.62 9.26 -21.82
CA ALA A 393 -12.00 9.77 -21.79
C ALA A 393 -12.07 11.31 -21.74
N CYS A 394 -10.93 12.00 -21.64
CA CYS A 394 -10.86 13.46 -21.55
C CYS A 394 -11.08 14.16 -22.90
#